data_AF-A0A2S6IB49-F1
#
_entry.id   AF-A0A2S6IB49-F1
#
_cell.length_a   1.000
_cell.length_b   1.000
_cell.length_c   1.000
_cell.angle_alpha   90.00
_cell.angle_beta   90.00
_cell.angle_gamma   90.00
#
_symmetry.space_group_name_H-M   'P 1'
#
loop_
_entity.id
_entity.type
_entity.pdbx_description
1 polymer ?
#
loop_
_entity_poly.entity_id
_entity_poly.type
_entity_poly.pdbx_seq_one_letter_code
_entity_poly.pdbx_strand_id
1 'polypeptide(L)' 'MSTRKNLKYKYLKTKIALSQTVQQLLEINRKRKFFREDPKRETQLNEELKVLNATAEIQARTLKSYEESLEKLERA' A
#
# COMPACT_ATOMS: atom_id res chain seq x y z
N MET A 1 11.99 -16.44 17.65
CA MET A 1 11.53 -16.41 16.24
C MET A 1 12.77 -16.38 15.35
N SER A 2 12.90 -17.26 14.34
CA SER A 2 14.04 -17.18 13.42
C SER A 2 13.95 -15.95 12.53
N THR A 3 15.11 -15.41 12.10
CA THR A 3 15.21 -14.23 11.23
C THR A 3 14.34 -14.39 9.98
N ARG A 4 14.33 -15.58 9.39
CA ARG A 4 13.47 -15.92 8.23
C ARG A 4 11.97 -15.87 8.56
N LYS A 5 11.53 -16.42 9.70
CA LYS A 5 10.10 -16.39 10.09
C LYS A 5 9.63 -14.95 10.35
N ASN A 6 10.48 -14.12 10.98
CA ASN A 6 10.18 -12.71 11.20
C ASN A 6 10.06 -11.94 9.87
N LEU A 7 10.99 -12.15 8.94
CA LEU A 7 10.95 -11.50 7.64
C LEU A 7 9.73 -11.92 6.80
N LYS A 8 9.37 -13.21 6.79
CA LYS A 8 8.13 -13.70 6.14
C LYS A 8 6.88 -13.07 6.76
N TYR A 9 6.84 -12.91 8.09
CA TYR A 9 5.74 -12.23 8.77
C TYR A 9 5.64 -10.76 8.35
N LYS A 10 6.76 -10.02 8.33
CA LYS A 10 6.80 -8.62 7.86
C LYS A 10 6.35 -8.50 6.40
N TYR A 11 6.82 -9.40 5.53
CA TYR A 11 6.38 -9.49 4.14
C TYR A 11 4.87 -9.64 4.02
N LEU A 12 4.28 -10.64 4.70
CA LEU A 12 2.83 -10.89 4.66
C LEU A 12 2.04 -9.69 5.18
N LYS A 13 2.47 -9.09 6.29
CA LYS A 13 1.82 -7.92 6.87
C LYS A 13 1.83 -6.74 5.89
N THR A 14 2.97 -6.45 5.26
CA THR A 14 3.08 -5.38 4.26
C THR A 14 2.27 -5.68 3.01
N LYS A 15 2.20 -6.94 2.57
CA LYS A 15 1.36 -7.36 1.43
C LYS A 15 -0.13 -7.10 1.68
N ILE A 16 -0.61 -7.45 2.87
CA ILE A 16 -2.00 -7.19 3.29
C ILE A 16 -2.27 -5.69 3.33
N ALA A 17 -1.38 -4.92 3.95
CA ALA A 17 -1.51 -3.47 4.03
C ALA A 17 -1.57 -2.81 2.63
N LEU A 18 -0.71 -3.23 1.71
CA LEU A 18 -0.75 -2.77 0.31
C LEU A 18 -2.07 -3.07 -0.37
N SER A 19 -2.60 -4.30 -0.20
CA SER A 19 -3.90 -4.67 -0.75
C SER A 19 -5.03 -3.78 -0.21
N GLN A 20 -5.01 -3.46 1.08
CA GLN A 20 -6.00 -2.58 1.70
C GLN A 20 -5.89 -1.14 1.19
N THR A 21 -4.66 -0.60 1.10
CA THR A 21 -4.42 0.75 0.57
C THR A 21 -4.88 0.87 -0.89
N VAL A 22 -4.64 -0.15 -1.73
CA VAL A 22 -5.14 -0.18 -3.11
C VAL A 22 -6.67 -0.21 -3.16
N GLN A 23 -7.32 -0.99 -2.29
CA GLN A 23 -8.79 -0.99 -2.21
C GLN A 23 -9.34 0.39 -1.84
N GLN A 24 -8.75 1.06 -0.84
CA GLN A 24 -9.12 2.42 -0.46
C GLN A 24 -8.94 3.42 -1.61
N LEU A 25 -7.84 3.35 -2.35
CA LEU A 25 -7.62 4.16 -3.56
C LEU A 25 -8.74 3.97 -4.58
N LEU A 26 -9.14 2.73 -4.84
CA LEU A 26 -10.22 2.43 -5.79
C LEU A 26 -11.58 2.95 -5.29
N GLU A 27 -11.87 2.81 -4.00
CA GLU A 27 -13.10 3.34 -3.40
C GLU A 27 -13.18 4.85 -3.48
N ILE A 28 -12.09 5.57 -3.18
CA ILE A 28 -12.06 7.03 -3.29
C ILE A 28 -12.20 7.47 -4.74
N ASN A 29 -11.55 6.79 -5.68
CA ASN A 29 -11.75 7.10 -7.11
C ASN A 29 -13.21 6.92 -7.54
N ARG A 30 -13.90 5.89 -7.04
CA ARG A 30 -15.35 5.74 -7.27
C ARG A 30 -16.12 6.92 -6.68
N LYS A 31 -15.88 7.28 -5.41
CA LYS A 31 -16.53 8.42 -4.73
C LYS A 31 -16.29 9.74 -5.45
N ARG A 32 -15.05 10.01 -5.87
CA ARG A 32 -14.66 11.23 -6.60
C ARG A 32 -15.45 11.40 -7.89
N LYS A 33 -15.82 10.31 -8.58
CA LYS A 33 -16.68 10.37 -9.77
C LYS A 33 -18.06 10.97 -9.45
N PHE A 34 -18.61 10.71 -8.26
CA PHE A 34 -19.93 11.18 -7.84
C PHE A 34 -19.92 12.59 -7.24
N PHE A 35 -18.82 13.02 -6.60
CA PHE A 35 -18.74 14.31 -5.91
C PHE A 35 -18.15 15.45 -6.75
N ARG A 36 -18.16 15.36 -8.08
CA ARG A 36 -17.59 16.39 -8.98
C ARG A 36 -18.26 17.77 -8.84
N GLU A 37 -19.48 17.81 -8.33
CA GLU A 37 -20.26 19.05 -8.19
C GLU A 37 -19.99 19.77 -6.85
N ASP A 38 -19.24 19.15 -5.92
CA ASP A 38 -18.83 19.75 -4.64
C ASP A 38 -17.29 19.97 -4.63
N PRO A 39 -16.82 21.18 -4.94
CA PRO A 39 -15.39 21.48 -5.05
C PRO A 39 -14.59 21.24 -3.76
N LYS A 40 -15.23 21.46 -2.60
CA LYS A 40 -14.58 21.27 -1.30
C LYS A 40 -14.33 19.79 -1.05
N ARG A 41 -15.33 18.95 -1.35
CA ARG A 41 -15.24 17.50 -1.19
C ARG A 41 -14.31 16.88 -2.23
N GLU A 42 -14.29 17.40 -3.46
CA GLU A 42 -13.32 16.97 -4.46
C GLU A 42 -11.88 17.24 -4.01
N THR A 43 -11.60 18.43 -3.47
CA THR A 43 -10.26 18.80 -2.98
C THR A 43 -9.80 17.85 -1.86
N GLN A 44 -10.67 17.56 -0.89
CA GLN A 44 -10.37 16.61 0.18
C GLN A 44 -10.07 15.20 -0.35
N LEU A 45 -10.87 14.71 -1.29
CA LEU A 45 -10.64 13.39 -1.89
C LEU A 45 -9.32 13.35 -2.70
N ASN A 46 -8.92 14.45 -3.33
CA ASN A 46 -7.65 14.54 -4.04
C ASN A 46 -6.44 14.50 -3.11
N GLU A 47 -6.52 15.18 -1.96
CA GLU A 47 -5.49 15.11 -0.92
C GLU A 47 -5.37 13.69 -0.35
N GLU A 48 -6.51 13.05 -0.06
CA GLU A 48 -6.55 11.67 0.42
C GLU A 48 -5.96 10.69 -0.60
N LEU A 49 -6.29 10.83 -1.89
CA LEU A 49 -5.68 10.05 -2.98
C LEU A 49 -4.16 10.24 -3.04
N LYS A 50 -3.66 11.45 -2.85
CA LYS A 50 -2.21 11.72 -2.87
C LYS A 50 -1.50 10.99 -1.74
N VAL A 51 -2.05 11.03 -0.53
CA VAL A 51 -1.49 10.34 0.64
C VAL A 51 -1.51 8.82 0.45
N LEU A 52 -2.64 8.27 -0.02
CA LEU A 52 -2.76 6.83 -0.24
C LEU A 52 -1.86 6.34 -1.37
N ASN A 53 -1.66 7.12 -2.44
CA ASN A 53 -0.72 6.77 -3.50
C ASN A 53 0.72 6.71 -2.97
N ALA A 54 1.15 7.73 -2.21
CA ALA A 54 2.48 7.73 -1.58
C ALA A 54 2.64 6.54 -0.62
N THR A 55 1.59 6.22 0.14
CA THR A 55 1.57 5.06 1.05
C THR A 55 1.70 3.74 0.30
N ALA A 56 0.95 3.56 -0.78
CA ALA A 56 1.02 2.36 -1.62
C ALA A 56 2.41 2.19 -2.24
N GLU A 57 3.04 3.29 -2.70
CA GLU A 57 4.38 3.26 -3.27
C GLU A 57 5.43 2.83 -2.23
N ILE A 58 5.37 3.39 -1.02
CA ILE A 58 6.27 3.01 0.09
C ILE A 58 6.09 1.53 0.45
N GLN A 59 4.85 1.07 0.56
CA GLN A 59 4.54 -0.33 0.86
C GLN A 59 5.05 -1.27 -0.24
N ALA A 60 4.90 -0.91 -1.52
CA ALA A 60 5.39 -1.69 -2.65
C ALA A 60 6.92 -1.78 -2.66
N ARG A 61 7.64 -0.67 -2.46
CA ARG A 61 9.11 -0.66 -2.34
C ARG A 61 9.58 -1.51 -1.16
N THR A 62 8.89 -1.41 -0.02
CA THR A 62 9.20 -2.20 1.18
C THR A 62 8.98 -3.69 0.93
N LEU A 63 7.88 -4.05 0.26
CA LEU A 63 7.58 -5.44 -0.09
C LEU A 63 8.69 -6.05 -0.94
N LYS A 64 9.13 -5.33 -1.98
CA LYS A 64 10.22 -5.75 -2.87
C LYS A 64 11.53 -5.99 -2.09
N SER A 65 11.87 -5.09 -1.17
CA SER A 65 13.07 -5.26 -0.30
C SER A 65 13.00 -6.53 0.56
N TYR A 66 11.81 -6.87 1.07
CA TYR A 66 11.60 -8.12 1.80
C TYR A 66 11.70 -9.35 0.90
N GLU A 67 11.21 -9.30 -0.34
CA GLU A 67 11.36 -10.39 -1.33
C GLU A 67 12.84 -10.66 -1.61
N GLU A 68 13.61 -9.61 -1.95
CA GLU A 68 15.05 -9.73 -2.21
C GLU A 68 15.82 -10.29 -1.00
N SER A 69 15.42 -9.89 0.21
CA SER A 69 16.03 -10.37 1.46
C SER A 69 15.68 -11.84 1.75
N LEU A 70 14.44 -12.27 1.43
CA LEU A 70 14.02 -13.66 1.56
C LEU A 70 14.75 -14.55 0.56
N GLU A 71 14.89 -14.13 -0.69
CA GLU A 71 15.65 -14.87 -1.71
C GLU A 71 17.11 -15.07 -1.31
N LYS A 72 17.76 -14.04 -0.76
CA LYS A 72 19.14 -14.15 -0.25
C LYS A 72 19.25 -15.17 0.87
N LEU A 73 18.28 -15.22 1.79
CA LEU A 73 18.22 -16.22 2.86
C LEU A 73 17.86 -17.63 2.38
N GLU A 74 17.32 -17.79 1.17
CA GLU A 74 17.00 -19.09 0.59
C GLU A 74 18.17 -19.69 -0.19
N ARG A 75 19.09 -18.84 -0.66
CA ARG A 75 20.31 -19.25 -1.37
C ARG A 75 21.52 -19.48 -0.46
N ALA A 76 21.46 -19.01 0.79
CA ALA A 76 22.48 -19.18 1.83
C ALA A 76 22.23 -20.44 2.65
#